data_AF-A0A2J4JSM2-F1
#
_entry.id   AF-A0A2J4JSM2-F1
#
_cell.length_a   1.000
_cell.length_b   1.000
_cell.length_c   1.000
_cell.angle_alpha   90.00
_cell.angle_beta   90.00
_cell.angle_gamma   90.00
#
_symmetry.space_group_name_H-M   'P 1'
#
loop_
_entity.id
_entity.type
_entity.pdbx_description
1 polymer ?
#
loop_
_entity_poly.entity_id
_entity_poly.type
_entity_poly.pdbx_seq_one_letter_code
_entity_poly.pdbx_strand_id
1 'polypeptide(L)'
;MKIKRALEEVAAEAQKDGYGFEYMRNIRDGSLEMRIFKGRFGERVTLPVREVVEHETSGTGHKLIFDTYFALKDQYERDEVWM
;
A
#
# COMPACT_ATOMS: atom_id res chain seq x y z
N MET A 1 1.47 -15.49 -8.19
CA MET A 1 1.17 -15.24 -6.75
C MET A 1 0.32 -13.98 -6.69
N LYS A 2 -0.87 -14.04 -6.08
CA LYS A 2 -1.90 -12.99 -6.19
C LYS A 2 -1.54 -11.80 -5.29
N ILE A 3 -1.73 -10.56 -5.76
CA ILE A 3 -1.50 -9.30 -5.02
C ILE A 3 -2.07 -9.34 -3.59
N LYS A 4 -3.18 -10.06 -3.38
CA LYS A 4 -3.77 -10.32 -2.06
C LYS A 4 -2.74 -10.79 -1.00
N ARG A 5 -1.85 -11.73 -1.34
CA ARG A 5 -0.84 -12.22 -0.39
C ARG A 5 0.18 -11.13 -0.03
N ALA A 6 0.58 -10.33 -1.01
CA ALA A 6 1.49 -9.22 -0.77
C ALA A 6 0.86 -8.16 0.16
N LEU A 7 -0.44 -7.90 0.00
CA LEU A 7 -1.20 -6.99 0.87
C LEU A 7 -1.29 -7.52 2.31
N GLU A 8 -1.49 -8.82 2.50
CA GLU A 8 -1.48 -9.45 3.83
C GLU A 8 -0.11 -9.37 4.49
N GLU A 9 0.97 -9.59 3.72
CA GLU A 9 2.35 -9.47 4.21
C GLU A 9 2.71 -8.02 4.57
N VAL A 10 2.30 -7.04 3.76
CA VAL A 10 2.45 -5.61 4.08
C VAL A 10 1.65 -5.22 5.32
N ALA A 11 0.44 -5.75 5.51
CA ALA A 11 -0.33 -5.49 6.72
C ALA A 11 0.40 -5.97 7.99
N ALA A 12 1.03 -7.14 7.93
CA ALA A 12 1.85 -7.67 9.02
C ALA A 12 3.12 -6.83 9.25
N GLU A 13 3.75 -6.33 8.18
CA GLU A 13 4.92 -5.47 8.27
C GLU A 13 4.60 -4.10 8.88
N ALA A 14 3.52 -3.46 8.40
CA ALA A 14 2.99 -2.23 8.97
C ALA A 14 2.71 -2.36 10.47
N GLN A 15 2.11 -3.49 10.88
CA GLN A 15 1.84 -3.74 12.28
C GLN A 15 3.11 -3.84 13.14
N LYS A 16 4.19 -4.48 12.64
CA LYS A 16 5.49 -4.52 13.34
C LYS A 16 6.09 -3.13 13.49
N ASP A 17 5.95 -2.31 12.46
CA ASP A 17 6.42 -0.93 12.43
C ASP A 17 5.54 0.03 13.28
N GLY A 18 4.41 -0.46 13.81
CA GLY A 18 3.48 0.33 14.62
C GLY A 18 2.47 1.16 13.82
N TYR A 19 2.31 0.88 12.53
CA TYR A 19 1.32 1.47 11.64
C TYR A 19 0.10 0.56 11.49
N GLY A 20 -1.08 1.18 11.33
CA GLY A 20 -2.23 0.53 10.72
C GLY A 20 -2.13 0.57 9.21
N PHE A 21 -2.66 -0.46 8.53
CA PHE A 21 -2.68 -0.57 7.08
C PHE A 21 -4.07 -0.99 6.59
N GLU A 22 -4.58 -0.28 5.58
CA GLU A 22 -5.85 -0.56 4.91
C GLU A 22 -5.65 -0.58 3.40
N TYR A 23 -6.44 -1.39 2.70
CA TYR A 23 -6.50 -1.36 1.23
C TYR A 23 -7.92 -1.54 0.73
N MET A 24 -8.23 -0.93 -0.40
CA MET A 24 -9.53 -1.04 -1.07
C MET A 24 -9.33 -1.20 -2.57
N ARG A 25 -9.92 -2.26 -3.15
CA ARG A 25 -9.99 -2.39 -4.61
C ARG A 25 -11.29 -1.78 -5.12
N ASN A 26 -11.18 -0.72 -5.91
CA ASN A 26 -12.31 -0.09 -6.54
C ASN A 26 -12.89 -1.02 -7.62
N ILE A 27 -14.16 -1.38 -7.49
CA ILE A 27 -14.83 -2.32 -8.40
C ILE A 27 -15.13 -1.67 -9.76
N ARG A 28 -15.27 -0.35 -9.80
CA ARG A 28 -15.69 0.39 -11.01
C ARG A 28 -14.59 0.50 -12.06
N ASP A 29 -13.37 0.81 -11.63
CA ASP A 29 -12.22 0.92 -12.52
C ASP A 29 -11.22 -0.22 -12.32
N GLY A 30 -11.15 -0.83 -11.15
CA GLY A 30 -10.20 -1.89 -10.80
C GLY A 30 -8.98 -1.38 -10.01
N SER A 31 -8.95 -0.10 -9.65
CA SER A 31 -7.81 0.55 -8.99
C SER A 31 -7.66 0.04 -7.56
N LEU A 32 -6.45 0.14 -7.01
CA LEU A 32 -6.15 -0.31 -5.66
C LEU A 32 -5.70 0.89 -4.82
N GLU A 33 -6.53 1.28 -3.86
CA GLU A 33 -6.15 2.25 -2.84
C GLU A 33 -5.43 1.53 -1.70
N MET A 34 -4.34 2.11 -1.23
CA MET A 34 -3.56 1.67 -0.08
C MET A 34 -3.39 2.85 0.88
N ARG A 35 -3.53 2.58 2.18
CA ARG A 35 -3.44 3.59 3.22
C ARG A 35 -2.63 3.07 4.39
N ILE A 36 -1.73 3.90 4.90
CA ILE A 36 -1.06 3.69 6.19
C ILE A 36 -1.47 4.77 7.17
N PHE A 37 -1.48 4.46 8.46
CA PHE A 37 -1.83 5.44 9.49
C PHE A 37 -1.21 5.11 10.84
N LYS A 38 -0.99 6.13 11.66
CA LYS A 38 -0.55 6.00 13.05
C LYS A 38 -1.32 7.00 13.91
N GLY A 39 -2.05 6.50 14.91
CA GLY A 39 -2.96 7.35 15.69
C GLY A 39 -4.10 7.93 14.85
N ARG A 40 -4.22 9.27 14.77
CA ARG A 40 -5.31 9.97 14.05
C ARG A 40 -4.93 10.43 12.63
N PHE A 41 -3.65 10.33 12.27
CA PHE A 41 -3.12 10.81 10.99
C PHE A 41 -2.76 9.62 10.09
N GLY A 42 -2.83 9.81 8.77
CA GLY A 42 -2.50 8.74 7.82
C GLY A 42 -2.36 9.22 6.38
N GLU A 43 -1.44 8.61 5.67
CA GLU A 43 -1.15 8.83 4.25
C GLU A 43 -1.85 7.78 3.38
N ARG A 44 -2.25 8.18 2.17
CA ARG A 44 -2.93 7.29 1.22
C ARG A 44 -2.37 7.45 -0.19
N VAL A 45 -2.40 6.37 -0.96
CA VAL A 45 -2.07 6.36 -2.38
C VAL A 45 -3.05 5.48 -3.14
N THR A 46 -3.36 5.87 -4.38
CA THR A 46 -4.19 5.08 -5.28
C THR A 46 -3.33 4.57 -6.42
N LEU A 47 -3.16 3.26 -6.50
CA LEU A 47 -2.49 2.60 -7.62
C LEU A 47 -3.48 2.43 -8.78
N PRO A 48 -3.13 2.91 -9.99
CA PRO A 48 -3.99 2.78 -11.15
C PRO A 48 -4.12 1.31 -11.57
N VAL A 49 -5.30 0.98 -12.08
CA VAL A 49 -5.69 -0.37 -12.56
C VAL A 49 -4.64 -0.98 -13.45
N ARG A 50 -4.08 -0.17 -14.36
CA ARG A 50 -3.10 -0.61 -15.34
C ARG A 50 -1.85 -1.17 -14.67
N GLU A 51 -1.30 -0.46 -13.68
CA GLU A 51 -0.13 -0.92 -12.92
C GLU A 51 -0.45 -2.17 -12.10
N VAL A 52 -1.63 -2.20 -11.46
CA VAL A 52 -2.09 -3.37 -10.70
C VAL A 52 -2.16 -4.60 -11.61
N VAL A 53 -2.81 -4.49 -12.78
CA VAL A 53 -2.99 -5.61 -13.72
C VAL A 53 -1.68 -6.02 -14.37
N GLU A 54 -0.86 -5.06 -14.83
CA GLU A 54 0.46 -5.35 -15.41
C GLU A 54 1.31 -6.17 -14.42
N HIS A 55 1.35 -5.75 -13.16
CA HIS A 55 2.11 -6.45 -12.12
C HIS A 55 1.47 -7.76 -11.63
N GLU A 56 0.14 -7.93 -11.71
CA GLU A 56 -0.52 -9.23 -11.53
C GLU A 56 -0.09 -10.23 -12.63
N THR A 57 0.00 -9.77 -13.87
CA THR A 57 0.33 -10.61 -15.04
C THR A 57 1.81 -10.95 -15.16
N SER A 58 2.70 -10.03 -14.78
CA SER A 58 4.16 -10.24 -14.80
C SER A 58 4.69 -11.00 -13.58
N GLY A 59 3.86 -11.19 -12.54
CA GLY A 59 4.28 -11.75 -11.26
C GLY A 59 5.05 -10.78 -10.36
N THR A 60 5.22 -9.53 -10.77
CA THR A 60 5.88 -8.47 -9.97
C THR A 60 4.95 -7.72 -9.03
N GLY A 61 3.71 -8.21 -8.85
CA GLY A 61 2.72 -7.65 -7.92
C GLY A 61 3.22 -7.58 -6.49
N HIS A 62 4.00 -8.57 -6.04
CA HIS A 62 4.58 -8.54 -4.70
C HIS A 62 5.50 -7.33 -4.49
N LYS A 63 6.43 -7.12 -5.42
CA LYS A 63 7.33 -5.96 -5.40
C LYS A 63 6.57 -4.64 -5.45
N LEU A 64 5.56 -4.51 -6.31
CA LEU A 64 4.77 -3.27 -6.42
C LEU A 64 4.14 -2.87 -5.08
N ILE A 65 3.50 -3.82 -4.39
CA ILE A 65 2.81 -3.55 -3.12
C ILE A 65 3.82 -3.17 -2.03
N PHE A 66 4.98 -3.83 -1.96
CA PHE A 66 6.02 -3.47 -0.99
C PHE A 66 6.67 -2.12 -1.28
N ASP A 67 7.04 -1.84 -2.53
CA ASP A 67 7.62 -0.56 -2.94
C ASP A 67 6.65 0.60 -2.62
N THR A 68 5.35 0.38 -2.88
CA THR A 68 4.29 1.35 -2.56
C THR A 68 4.16 1.59 -1.06
N TYR A 69 4.20 0.53 -0.24
CA TYR A 69 4.17 0.65 1.22
C TYR A 69 5.36 1.43 1.77
N PHE A 70 6.58 1.14 1.31
CA PHE A 70 7.76 1.85 1.78
C PHE A 70 7.76 3.32 1.36
N ALA A 71 7.29 3.63 0.16
CA ALA A 71 7.13 5.01 -0.29
C ALA A 71 6.11 5.78 0.57
N LEU A 72 4.96 5.15 0.89
CA LEU A 72 3.97 5.72 1.80
C LEU A 72 4.55 5.97 3.20
N LYS A 73 5.28 4.98 3.74
CA LYS A 73 5.90 5.07 5.08
C LYS A 73 6.90 6.22 5.13
N ASP A 74 7.78 6.30 4.16
CA ASP A 74 8.79 7.36 4.04
C ASP A 74 8.13 8.75 3.88
N GLN A 75 7.03 8.85 3.14
CA GLN A 75 6.24 10.08 3.08
C GLN A 75 5.62 10.44 4.44
N TYR A 76 4.95 9.50 5.09
CA TYR A 76 4.32 9.72 6.39
C TYR A 76 5.35 10.15 7.45
N GLU A 77 6.51 9.49 7.49
CA GLU A 77 7.59 9.81 8.42
C GLU A 77 8.22 11.19 8.14
N ARG A 78 8.36 11.56 6.86
CA ARG A 78 8.76 12.93 6.51
C ARG A 78 7.72 13.94 6.99
N ASP A 79 6.44 13.71 6.73
CA ASP A 79 5.39 14.66 7.05
C ASP A 79 5.18 14.78 8.57
N GLU A 80 5.34 13.70 9.34
CA GLU A 80 5.34 13.74 10.83
C GLU A 80 6.49 14.59 11.39
N VAL A 81 7.68 14.59 10.77
CA VAL A 81 8.83 15.41 11.24
C VAL A 81 8.56 16.91 11.10
N TRP A 82 7.66 17.32 10.19
CA TRP A 82 7.32 18.71 9.94
C TRP A 82 6.02 19.18 10.63
N MET A 83 5.36 18.34 11.43
CA MET A 83 4.17 18.68 12.25
C MET A 83 4.53 18.99 13.70
#